data_AF-A0A1Q8B1E1-F1
#
_entry.id   AF-A0A1Q8B1E1-F1
#
_cell.length_a   1.000
_cell.length_b   1.000
_cell.length_c   1.000
_cell.angle_alpha   90.00
_cell.angle_beta   90.00
_cell.angle_gamma   90.00
#
_symmetry.space_group_name_H-M   'P 1'
#
loop_
_entity.id
_entity.type
_entity.pdbx_description
1 polymer ?
#
loop_
_entity_poly.entity_id
_entity_poly.type
_entity_poly.pdbx_seq_one_letter_code
_entity_poly.pdbx_strand_id
1 'polypeptide(L)'
;MDKAVNLYCETLGFELKEPSPEWSVISTKLGELTLYKTPKITPLVLRGADVTPISLHVTSFEEAADQLEKKGYSVKRKGRNSGTLTDPWGNMIDLHDHRKS
;
A
#
# COMPACT_ATOMS: atom_id res chain seq x y z
N MET A 1 13.50 -0.44 -7.48
CA MET A 1 12.30 0.21 -8.05
C MET A 1 11.29 -0.84 -8.49
N ASP A 2 11.68 -1.83 -9.31
CA ASP A 2 10.76 -2.82 -9.90
C ASP A 2 9.83 -3.52 -8.91
N LYS A 3 10.35 -3.95 -7.74
CA LYS A 3 9.53 -4.53 -6.68
C LYS A 3 8.44 -3.56 -6.17
N ALA A 4 8.75 -2.26 -6.11
CA ALA A 4 7.81 -1.24 -5.66
C ALA A 4 6.73 -1.05 -6.72
N VAL A 5 7.12 -0.88 -7.99
CA VAL A 5 6.18 -0.79 -9.11
C VAL A 5 5.26 -2.01 -9.16
N ASN A 6 5.79 -3.23 -9.01
CA ASN A 6 4.98 -4.44 -8.99
C ASN A 6 3.97 -4.48 -7.82
N LEU A 7 4.35 -3.99 -6.64
CA LEU A 7 3.40 -3.88 -5.52
C LEU A 7 2.33 -2.82 -5.83
N TYR A 8 2.74 -1.58 -6.08
CA TYR A 8 1.82 -0.46 -6.16
C TYR A 8 0.96 -0.48 -7.44
N CYS A 9 1.52 -0.88 -8.57
CA CYS A 9 0.78 -0.93 -9.84
C CYS A 9 0.08 -2.28 -10.03
N GLU A 10 0.83 -3.38 -10.08
CA GLU A 10 0.26 -4.69 -10.43
C GLU A 10 -0.56 -5.33 -9.30
N THR A 11 -0.26 -5.00 -8.03
CA THR A 11 -0.97 -5.58 -6.89
C THR A 11 -2.03 -4.65 -6.32
N LEU A 12 -1.74 -3.35 -6.17
CA LEU A 12 -2.71 -2.39 -5.64
C LEU A 12 -3.53 -1.69 -6.73
N GLY A 13 -3.20 -1.90 -8.01
CA GLY A 13 -3.97 -1.39 -9.14
C GLY A 13 -3.76 0.08 -9.46
N PHE A 14 -2.64 0.68 -9.02
CA PHE A 14 -2.30 2.06 -9.37
C PHE A 14 -1.70 2.14 -10.78
N GLU A 15 -1.80 3.32 -11.40
CA GLU A 15 -1.26 3.56 -12.74
C GLU A 15 0.17 4.10 -12.65
N LEU A 16 1.09 3.56 -13.43
CA LEU A 16 2.44 4.11 -13.56
C LEU A 16 2.44 5.28 -14.56
N LYS A 17 2.69 6.50 -14.10
CA LYS A 17 2.73 7.69 -14.97
C LYS A 17 4.12 8.01 -15.48
N GLU A 18 5.09 8.10 -14.58
CA GLU A 18 6.46 8.46 -14.92
C GLU A 18 7.41 7.36 -14.42
N PRO A 19 7.88 6.47 -15.32
CA PRO A 19 8.84 5.44 -14.96
C PRO A 19 10.25 6.01 -14.87
N SER A 20 10.93 5.79 -13.74
CA SER A 20 12.37 6.02 -13.63
C SER A 20 13.02 5.10 -12.58
N PRO A 21 14.28 4.70 -12.77
CA PRO A 21 14.96 3.76 -11.86
C PRO A 21 15.21 4.35 -10.46
N GLU A 22 15.26 5.68 -10.34
CA GLU A 22 15.57 6.39 -9.09
C GLU A 22 14.31 6.95 -8.42
N TRP A 23 13.33 7.37 -9.20
CA TRP A 23 12.04 7.83 -8.71
C TRP A 23 10.97 7.49 -9.74
N SER A 24 9.77 7.12 -9.32
CA SER A 24 8.66 6.89 -10.23
C SER A 24 7.40 7.54 -9.69
N VAL A 25 6.57 8.09 -10.56
CA VAL A 25 5.26 8.65 -10.17
C VAL A 25 4.18 7.63 -10.49
N ILE A 26 3.38 7.30 -9.48
CA ILE A 26 2.20 6.45 -9.61
C ILE A 26 0.95 7.27 -9.30
N SER A 27 -0.12 7.02 -10.06
CA SER A 27 -1.38 7.74 -9.93
C SER A 27 -2.44 6.86 -9.27
N THR A 28 -3.17 7.49 -8.35
CA THR A 28 -4.37 6.95 -7.72
C THR A 28 -5.59 7.77 -8.19
N LYS A 29 -6.80 7.41 -7.75
CA LYS A 29 -8.00 8.22 -8.01
C LYS A 29 -7.99 9.59 -7.32
N LEU A 30 -7.24 9.74 -6.23
CA LEU A 30 -7.28 10.93 -5.37
C LEU A 30 -6.01 11.79 -5.45
N GLY A 31 -5.04 11.39 -6.27
CA GLY A 31 -3.77 12.08 -6.40
C GLY A 31 -2.64 11.13 -6.77
N GLU A 32 -1.42 11.64 -6.65
CA GLU A 32 -0.21 10.95 -7.08
C GLU A 32 0.69 10.64 -5.88
N LEU A 33 1.44 9.55 -5.98
CA LEU A 33 2.48 9.17 -5.05
C LEU A 33 3.80 9.08 -5.80
N THR A 34 4.87 9.58 -5.20
CA THR A 34 6.22 9.41 -5.72
C THR A 34 6.90 8.27 -4.97
N LEU A 35 7.26 7.22 -5.70
CA LEU A 35 8.15 6.17 -5.23
C LEU A 35 9.58 6.68 -5.36
N TYR A 36 10.30 6.81 -4.24
CA TYR A 36 11.68 7.31 -4.24
C TYR A 36 12.65 6.23 -3.75
N LYS A 37 13.66 5.92 -4.57
CA LYS A 37 14.71 4.97 -4.21
C LYS A 37 15.74 5.68 -3.34
N THR A 38 15.98 5.15 -2.15
CA THR A 38 16.92 5.71 -1.18
C THR A 38 17.68 4.60 -0.46
N PRO A 39 18.98 4.78 -0.16
CA PRO A 39 19.73 3.87 0.70
C PRO A 39 19.30 3.97 2.18
N LYS A 40 18.68 5.08 2.58
CA LYS A 40 18.19 5.32 3.95
C LYS A 40 16.67 5.28 3.96
N ILE A 41 16.13 4.09 4.21
CA ILE A 41 14.69 3.88 4.29
C ILE A 41 14.14 4.59 5.53
N THR A 42 13.21 5.51 5.31
CA THR A 42 12.39 6.12 6.36
C THR A 42 10.95 5.72 6.07
N PRO A 43 10.41 4.72 6.77
CA PRO A 43 9.07 4.24 6.48
C PRO A 43 8.01 5.32 6.67
N LEU A 44 6.99 5.31 5.81
CA LEU A 44 5.79 6.12 5.96
C LEU A 44 4.90 5.53 7.05
N VAL A 45 5.22 5.89 8.29
CA VAL A 45 4.49 5.51 9.51
C VAL A 45 4.43 6.73 10.44
N LEU A 46 3.31 6.94 11.13
CA LEU A 46 3.21 7.98 12.13
C LEU A 46 3.91 7.50 13.41
N ARG A 47 4.79 8.33 13.99
CA ARG A 47 5.52 7.94 15.20
C ARG A 47 4.57 7.79 16.39
N GLY A 48 4.68 6.67 17.12
CA GLY A 48 3.99 6.47 18.40
C GLY A 48 2.64 5.74 18.34
N ALA A 49 2.17 5.38 17.15
CA ALA A 49 1.02 4.51 16.97
C ALA A 49 1.25 3.71 15.68
N ASP A 50 0.87 2.43 15.66
CA ASP A 50 0.90 1.55 14.47
C ASP A 50 -0.11 2.05 13.39
N VAL A 51 0.02 3.31 12.97
CA VAL A 51 -0.92 4.05 12.13
C VAL A 51 -0.18 4.77 11.03
N THR A 52 -0.87 4.97 9.92
CA THR A 52 -0.32 5.52 8.69
C THR A 52 -1.15 6.72 8.25
N PRO A 53 -0.53 7.73 7.61
CA PRO A 53 -1.28 8.83 7.01
C PRO A 53 -2.03 8.40 5.73
N ILE A 54 -1.76 7.22 5.18
CA ILE A 54 -2.40 6.73 3.95
C ILE A 54 -3.44 5.67 4.29
N SER A 55 -4.68 5.94 3.91
CA SER A 55 -5.79 4.99 3.98
C SER A 55 -6.44 4.84 2.61
N LEU A 56 -6.51 3.61 2.12
CA LEU A 56 -7.08 3.25 0.83
C LEU A 56 -8.41 2.55 1.02
N HIS A 57 -9.40 2.98 0.24
CA HIS A 57 -10.67 2.29 0.15
C HIS A 57 -10.56 1.14 -0.86
N VAL A 58 -10.88 -0.07 -0.42
CA VAL A 58 -10.94 -1.28 -1.25
C VAL A 58 -12.38 -1.76 -1.39
N THR A 59 -12.70 -2.49 -2.46
CA THR A 59 -14.04 -3.04 -2.66
C THR A 59 -14.41 -4.06 -1.59
N SER A 60 -13.48 -4.94 -1.26
CA SER A 60 -13.62 -6.03 -0.29
C SER A 60 -12.30 -6.20 0.44
N PHE A 61 -12.26 -5.84 1.72
CA PHE A 61 -11.06 -5.97 2.54
C PHE A 61 -10.66 -7.43 2.72
N GLU A 62 -11.61 -8.32 2.96
CA GLU A 62 -11.33 -9.76 3.12
C GLU A 62 -10.65 -10.34 1.87
N GLU A 63 -11.21 -10.08 0.68
CA GLU A 63 -10.62 -10.56 -0.57
C GLU A 63 -9.26 -9.91 -0.86
N ALA A 64 -9.12 -8.60 -0.61
CA ALA A 64 -7.87 -7.89 -0.79
C ALA A 64 -6.78 -8.44 0.14
N ALA A 65 -7.10 -8.65 1.43
CA ALA A 65 -6.20 -9.21 2.42
C ALA A 65 -5.77 -10.63 2.01
N ASP A 66 -6.71 -11.49 1.63
CA ASP A 66 -6.40 -12.86 1.18
C ASP A 66 -5.48 -12.87 -0.06
N GLN A 67 -5.72 -11.99 -1.03
CA GLN A 67 -4.86 -11.87 -2.22
C GLN A 67 -3.46 -11.35 -1.88
N LEU A 68 -3.36 -10.38 -0.98
CA LEU A 68 -2.08 -9.83 -0.52
C LEU A 68 -1.26 -10.87 0.26
N GLU A 69 -1.90 -11.58 1.19
CA GLU A 69 -1.27 -12.63 1.99
C GLU A 69 -0.81 -13.80 1.09
N LYS A 70 -1.60 -14.21 0.09
CA LYS A 70 -1.20 -15.21 -0.91
C LYS A 70 0.01 -14.78 -1.75
N LYS A 71 0.15 -13.47 -2.01
CA LYS A 71 1.32 -12.88 -2.68
C LYS A 71 2.52 -12.69 -1.73
N GLY A 72 2.39 -13.06 -0.45
CA GLY A 72 3.45 -13.01 0.56
C GLY A 72 3.59 -11.66 1.28
N TYR A 73 2.61 -10.76 1.16
CA TYR A 73 2.62 -9.50 1.88
C TYR A 73 2.02 -9.64 3.28
N SER A 74 2.53 -8.84 4.22
CA SER A 74 2.05 -8.84 5.61
C SER A 74 0.84 -7.93 5.76
N VAL A 75 -0.30 -8.50 6.17
CA VAL A 75 -1.53 -7.75 6.48
C VAL A 75 -1.92 -7.96 7.94
N LYS A 76 -1.94 -6.88 8.73
CA LYS A 76 -2.45 -6.89 10.10
C LYS A 76 -3.93 -6.55 10.08
N ARG A 77 -4.80 -7.55 10.23
CA ARG A 77 -6.26 -7.37 10.26
C ARG A 77 -6.67 -6.65 11.55
N LYS A 78 -7.46 -5.57 11.43
CA LYS A 78 -8.07 -4.81 12.54
C LYS A 78 -9.51 -5.26 12.80
N GLY A 79 -10.16 -5.83 11.79
CA GLY A 79 -11.50 -6.40 11.85
C GLY A 79 -11.89 -6.98 10.49
N ARG A 80 -13.19 -7.23 10.30
CA ARG A 80 -13.72 -7.81 9.06
C ARG A 80 -13.57 -6.89 7.83
N ASN A 81 -13.57 -5.58 8.04
CA ASN A 81 -13.61 -4.60 6.96
C ASN A 81 -12.35 -3.72 6.90
N SER A 82 -11.34 -3.99 7.74
CA SER A 82 -10.14 -3.15 7.76
C SER A 82 -8.90 -3.84 8.31
N GLY A 83 -7.76 -3.33 7.88
CA GLY A 83 -6.43 -3.74 8.34
C GLY A 83 -5.35 -2.86 7.76
N THR A 84 -4.10 -3.25 8.01
CA THR A 84 -2.92 -2.50 7.55
C THR A 84 -2.00 -3.43 6.78
N LEU A 85 -1.66 -3.03 5.56
CA LEU A 85 -0.60 -3.62 4.76
C LEU A 85 0.75 -3.04 5.20
N THR A 86 1.74 -3.90 5.44
CA THR A 86 3.14 -3.49 5.57
C THR A 86 3.89 -3.90 4.32
N ASP A 87 4.43 -2.92 3.60
CA ASP A 87 5.22 -3.18 2.40
C ASP A 87 6.67 -3.63 2.73
N PRO A 88 7.45 -4.13 1.76
CA PRO A 88 8.82 -4.59 2.00
C PRO A 88 9.80 -3.53 2.53
N TRP A 89 9.47 -2.24 2.42
CA TRP A 89 10.27 -1.14 2.94
C TRP A 89 9.75 -0.62 4.30
N GLY A 90 8.76 -1.31 4.87
CA GLY A 90 8.17 -0.98 6.16
C GLY A 90 7.11 0.12 6.11
N ASN A 91 6.75 0.63 4.93
CA ASN A 91 5.64 1.58 4.84
C ASN A 91 4.35 0.87 5.27
N MET A 92 3.51 1.59 6.01
CA MET A 92 2.20 1.08 6.40
C MET A 92 1.13 1.75 5.55
N ILE A 93 0.16 0.99 5.09
CA ILE A 93 -0.97 1.48 4.29
C ILE A 93 -2.25 0.88 4.88
N ASP A 94 -3.17 1.72 5.32
CA ASP A 94 -4.44 1.27 5.85
C ASP A 94 -5.35 0.90 4.67
N LEU A 95 -6.01 -0.24 4.79
CA LEU A 95 -6.98 -0.74 3.83
C LEU A 95 -8.32 -0.88 4.55
N HIS A 96 -9.39 -0.36 3.96
CA HIS A 96 -10.72 -0.52 4.52
C HIS A 96 -11.80 -0.58 3.43
N ASP A 97 -12.92 -1.22 3.77
CA ASP A 97 -14.14 -1.21 2.97
C ASP A 97 -15.34 -0.73 3.81
N HIS A 98 -16.39 -0.25 3.13
CA HIS A 98 -17.64 0.17 3.76
C HIS A 98 -18.79 -0.85 3.58
N ARG A 99 -18.49 -2.12 3.26
CA ARG A 99 -19.53 -3.13 3.07
C ARG A 99 -20.25 -3.35 4.40
N LYS A 100 -21.58 -3.45 4.36
CA LYS A 100 -22.35 -3.84 5.55
C LYS A 100 -22.03 -5.31 5.85
N SER A 101 -21.57 -5.56 7.07
CA SER A 101 -21.22 -6.88 7.61
C SER A 101 -22.41 -7.81 7.73
#